data_AF-A0AAV7D124-F1
#
_entry.id   AF-A0AAV7D124-F1
#
_cell.length_a   1.000
_cell.length_b   1.000
_cell.length_c   1.000
_cell.angle_alpha   90.00
_cell.angle_beta   90.00
_cell.angle_gamma   90.00
#
_symmetry.space_group_name_H-M   'P 1'
#
loop_
_entity.id
_entity.type
_entity.pdbx_description
1 polymer ?
#
loop_
_entity_poly.entity_id
_entity_poly.type
_entity_poly.pdbx_seq_one_letter_code
_entity_poly.pdbx_strand_id
1 'polypeptide(L)'
;MVHSSCILSLICVWFPLATACYSGRVSKENNSVPLLQDFKVKLSPGFIQLTWHCNITKSMEELQYNVDLQSGHLEELNVSRCSFEYDIHKSIEFIVHKGLSVELQVCSGSELLYIGKQLTYMPEGKNNSAAENFACVIYNVYIMNCSWTVGKEAPEDVQYSLVLWQKKKNIDCQQYRCDSFGRQVGCVFNHPNINYGSKVYVEVRGLSNQTSVQFFDKVYWPIKDGKDDLEIKWEKPEIQSEPDSCFMYNININNKEVM
;
A
#
# COMPACT_ATOMS: atom_id res chain seq x y z
N MET A 1 41.12 42.42 -17.49
CA MET A 1 40.83 41.77 -16.20
C MET A 1 39.39 42.08 -15.84
N VAL A 2 38.46 41.19 -16.21
CA VAL A 2 37.03 41.32 -15.89
C VAL A 2 36.73 40.19 -14.90
N HIS A 3 36.52 40.56 -13.64
CA HIS A 3 36.08 39.63 -12.60
C HIS A 3 34.62 39.27 -12.88
N SER A 4 34.36 37.99 -13.14
CA SER A 4 33.00 37.44 -13.22
C SER A 4 32.68 36.81 -11.87
N SER A 5 31.85 37.49 -11.08
CA SER A 5 31.37 37.02 -9.79
C SER A 5 30.30 35.95 -10.01
N CYS A 6 30.56 34.72 -9.55
CA CYS A 6 29.55 33.67 -9.42
C CYS A 6 28.58 34.06 -8.28
N ILE A 7 27.33 34.34 -8.63
CA ILE A 7 26.23 34.47 -7.66
C ILE A 7 25.68 33.05 -7.42
N LEU A 8 26.01 32.45 -6.28
CA LEU A 8 25.29 31.27 -5.80
C LEU A 8 23.90 31.73 -5.32
N SER A 9 22.86 31.45 -6.10
CA SER A 9 21.48 31.59 -5.65
C SER A 9 21.17 30.46 -4.65
N LEU A 10 21.23 30.77 -3.36
CA LEU A 10 20.61 29.96 -2.31
C LEU A 10 19.09 30.08 -2.45
N ILE A 11 18.48 29.15 -3.20
CA ILE A 11 17.04 28.94 -3.15
C ILE A 11 16.78 28.14 -1.87
N CYS A 12 16.54 28.85 -0.76
CA CYS A 12 15.90 28.27 0.41
C CYS A 12 14.46 27.93 0.03
N VAL A 13 14.27 26.73 -0.51
CA VAL A 13 12.93 26.13 -0.59
C VAL A 13 12.52 25.88 0.86
N TRP A 14 11.59 26.69 1.35
CA TRP A 14 10.83 26.41 2.57
C TRP A 14 10.04 25.12 2.33
N PHE A 15 10.66 23.97 2.57
CA PHE A 15 9.90 22.80 2.96
C PHE A 15 9.30 23.12 4.33
N PRO A 16 7.99 22.96 4.54
CA PRO A 16 7.49 22.85 5.90
C PRO A 16 8.23 21.66 6.52
N LEU A 17 9.18 21.97 7.40
CA LEU A 17 9.84 20.99 8.24
C LEU A 17 8.74 20.43 9.13
N ALA A 18 8.15 19.31 8.70
CA ALA A 18 7.76 18.31 9.68
C ALA A 18 9.06 18.02 10.44
N THR A 19 9.16 18.52 11.66
CA THR A 19 10.32 18.28 12.52
C THR A 19 10.32 16.80 12.83
N ALA A 20 11.00 16.02 11.98
CA ALA A 20 11.22 14.61 12.18
C ALA A 20 11.93 14.45 13.53
N CYS A 21 11.41 13.57 14.38
CA CYS A 21 12.11 13.21 15.62
C CYS A 21 13.47 12.66 15.22
N TYR A 22 14.54 13.33 15.63
CA TYR A 22 15.87 12.81 15.37
C TYR A 22 16.05 11.56 16.24
N SER A 23 16.65 10.52 15.64
CA SER A 23 17.12 9.30 16.32
C SER A 23 18.22 9.65 17.34
N GLY A 24 17.84 10.32 18.42
CA GLY A 24 18.64 10.51 19.62
C GLY A 24 18.42 9.34 20.58
N ARG A 25 19.42 9.07 21.43
CA ARG A 25 19.26 8.11 22.54
C ARG A 25 17.99 8.45 23.31
N VAL A 26 17.10 7.47 23.50
CA VAL A 26 15.96 7.57 24.42
C VAL A 26 16.50 8.01 25.78
N SER A 27 16.18 9.22 26.21
CA SER A 27 16.53 9.75 27.52
C SER A 27 15.69 9.00 28.55
N LYS A 28 16.35 8.14 29.35
CA LYS A 28 15.73 7.55 30.54
C LYS A 28 15.55 8.65 31.59
N GLU A 29 14.48 9.41 31.51
CA GLU A 29 13.95 10.13 32.67
C GLU A 29 12.71 9.42 33.19
N ASN A 30 12.68 9.12 34.48
CA ASN A 30 11.73 8.23 35.19
C ASN A 30 10.29 8.76 35.27
N ASN A 31 9.86 9.65 34.39
CA ASN A 31 8.46 10.02 34.24
C ASN A 31 7.86 9.14 33.13
N SER A 32 6.82 8.38 33.46
CA SER A 32 6.09 7.59 32.48
C SER A 32 5.58 8.51 31.37
N VAL A 33 6.16 8.42 30.17
CA VAL A 33 5.67 9.14 28.98
C VAL A 33 4.18 8.84 28.83
N PRO A 34 3.31 9.86 28.74
CA PRO A 34 1.88 9.59 28.58
C PRO A 34 1.66 8.97 27.20
N LEU A 35 1.06 7.78 27.16
CA LEU A 35 0.81 7.03 25.92
C LEU A 35 -0.68 7.01 25.60
N LEU A 36 -0.99 6.91 24.30
CA LEU A 36 -2.36 6.75 23.84
C LEU A 36 -2.93 5.41 24.32
N GLN A 37 -4.08 5.46 25.00
CA GLN A 37 -4.77 4.27 25.51
C GLN A 37 -5.66 3.66 24.42
N ASP A 38 -5.81 2.34 24.45
CA ASP A 38 -6.60 1.56 23.48
C ASP A 38 -6.30 1.90 22.01
N PHE A 39 -5.02 2.11 21.68
CA PHE A 39 -4.59 2.39 20.31
C PHE A 39 -4.87 1.19 19.41
N LYS A 40 -5.71 1.38 18.40
CA LYS A 40 -6.17 0.35 17.46
C LYS A 40 -5.91 0.78 16.04
N VAL A 41 -5.53 -0.19 15.21
CA VAL A 41 -5.33 -0.03 13.78
C VAL A 41 -6.32 -0.91 13.04
N LYS A 42 -7.05 -0.33 12.10
CA LYS A 42 -7.94 -1.02 11.18
C LYS A 42 -7.49 -0.78 9.76
N LEU A 43 -7.26 -1.86 9.02
CA LEU A 43 -6.91 -1.81 7.61
C LEU A 43 -8.17 -2.04 6.78
N SER A 44 -8.44 -1.12 5.87
CA SER A 44 -9.55 -1.21 4.93
C SER A 44 -9.05 -0.96 3.51
N PRO A 45 -9.82 -1.32 2.48
CA PRO A 45 -9.45 -1.00 1.10
C PRO A 45 -9.27 0.50 0.91
N GLY A 46 -8.03 0.92 0.64
CA GLY A 46 -7.67 2.30 0.31
C GLY A 46 -7.39 3.21 1.51
N PHE A 47 -7.62 2.77 2.75
CA PHE A 47 -7.32 3.60 3.92
C PHE A 47 -6.88 2.79 5.15
N ILE A 48 -6.04 3.45 5.95
CA ILE A 48 -5.61 2.98 7.26
C ILE A 48 -6.31 3.86 8.30
N GLN A 49 -7.02 3.25 9.23
CA GLN A 49 -7.70 3.96 10.30
C GLN A 49 -7.02 3.64 11.63
N LEU A 50 -6.60 4.69 12.34
CA LEU A 50 -6.06 4.63 13.68
C LEU A 50 -7.08 5.23 14.64
N THR A 51 -7.29 4.60 15.78
CA THR A 51 -8.19 5.11 16.82
C THR A 51 -7.59 4.90 18.19
N TRP A 52 -7.90 5.80 19.12
CA TRP A 52 -7.48 5.70 20.51
C TRP A 52 -8.54 6.27 21.42
N HIS A 53 -8.42 6.00 22.72
CA HIS A 53 -9.34 6.51 23.72
C HIS A 53 -9.21 8.04 23.87
N CYS A 54 -10.34 8.77 23.91
CA CYS A 54 -10.38 10.24 23.95
C CYS A 54 -10.00 10.89 25.30
N ASN A 55 -9.40 10.17 26.25
CA ASN A 55 -9.02 10.75 27.55
C ASN A 55 -7.69 11.51 27.44
N ILE A 56 -7.65 12.51 26.56
CA ILE A 56 -6.47 13.33 26.29
C ILE A 56 -6.29 14.33 27.43
N THR A 57 -5.10 14.31 28.02
CA THR A 57 -4.72 15.23 29.10
C THR A 57 -3.93 16.42 28.55
N LYS A 58 -3.86 17.53 29.29
CA LYS A 58 -3.09 18.72 28.86
C LYS A 58 -1.62 18.40 28.56
N SER A 59 -0.99 17.55 29.35
CA SER A 59 0.41 17.14 29.12
C SER A 59 0.58 16.31 27.85
N MET A 60 -0.46 15.61 27.38
CA MET A 60 -0.44 14.93 26.08
C MET A 60 -0.52 15.91 24.93
N GLU A 61 -1.27 17.01 25.07
CA GLU A 61 -1.39 18.04 24.02
C GLU A 61 -0.09 18.85 23.83
N GLU A 62 0.80 18.84 24.82
CA GLU A 62 2.12 19.46 24.77
C GLU A 62 3.18 18.58 24.06
N LEU A 63 2.84 17.34 23.72
CA LEU A 63 3.73 16.38 23.07
C LEU A 63 3.34 16.14 21.61
N GLN A 64 4.33 15.76 20.80
CA GLN A 64 4.13 15.36 19.42
C GLN A 64 4.04 13.83 19.33
N TYR A 65 2.95 13.33 18.75
CA TYR A 65 2.75 11.90 18.50
C TYR A 65 2.88 11.66 17.01
N ASN A 66 3.81 10.80 16.63
CA ASN A 66 4.02 10.40 15.26
C ASN A 66 3.77 8.90 15.13
N VAL A 67 3.27 8.48 13.97
CA VAL A 67 3.12 7.08 13.62
C VAL A 67 3.94 6.77 12.38
N ASP A 68 4.85 5.79 12.47
CA ASP A 68 5.45 5.20 11.27
C ASP A 68 4.49 4.14 10.75
N LEU A 69 3.89 4.42 9.59
CA LEU A 69 2.93 3.51 8.96
C LEU A 69 3.61 2.37 8.21
N GLN A 70 4.85 2.53 7.76
CA GLN A 70 5.69 1.48 7.17
C GLN A 70 7.03 2.08 6.73
N SER A 71 8.13 1.54 7.25
CA SER A 71 9.50 1.80 6.78
C SER A 71 9.86 3.29 6.65
N GLY A 72 9.50 4.11 7.63
CA GLY A 72 9.87 5.53 7.71
C GLY A 72 8.81 6.50 7.18
N HIS A 73 7.60 6.03 6.88
CA HIS A 73 6.50 6.93 6.53
C HIS A 73 5.83 7.47 7.79
N LEU A 74 6.39 8.56 8.30
CA LEU A 74 5.95 9.22 9.52
C LEU A 74 4.79 10.18 9.25
N GLU A 75 3.71 10.01 10.01
CA GLU A 75 2.56 10.90 10.04
C GLU A 75 2.34 11.44 11.45
N GLU A 76 2.11 12.75 11.57
CA GLU A 76 1.83 13.40 12.84
C GLU A 76 0.34 13.28 13.20
N LEU A 77 0.07 12.82 14.41
CA LEU A 77 -1.27 12.62 14.94
C LEU A 77 -1.74 13.86 15.71
N ASN A 78 -2.92 14.37 15.34
CA ASN A 78 -3.65 15.28 16.21
C ASN A 78 -4.40 14.47 17.27
N VAL A 79 -3.82 14.33 18.46
CA VAL A 79 -4.33 13.46 19.53
C VAL A 79 -5.74 13.82 20.00
N SER A 80 -6.15 15.09 19.93
CA SER A 80 -7.48 15.56 20.35
C SER A 80 -8.60 15.12 19.39
N ARG A 81 -8.26 14.62 18.18
CA ARG A 81 -9.23 14.03 17.25
C ARG A 81 -9.63 12.59 17.59
N CYS A 82 -8.87 11.92 18.45
CA CYS A 82 -9.07 10.52 18.85
C CYS A 82 -9.04 9.48 17.72
N SER A 83 -8.81 9.93 16.49
CA SER A 83 -8.83 9.14 15.29
C SER A 83 -7.98 9.81 14.22
N PHE A 84 -7.40 8.99 13.36
CA PHE A 84 -6.62 9.41 12.21
C PHE A 84 -6.90 8.47 11.05
N GLU A 85 -7.10 9.03 9.86
CA GLU A 85 -7.32 8.27 8.64
C GLU A 85 -6.27 8.65 7.60
N TYR A 86 -5.50 7.65 7.19
CA TYR A 86 -4.55 7.78 6.10
C TYR A 86 -5.15 7.22 4.82
N ASP A 87 -5.29 8.09 3.83
CA ASP A 87 -5.72 7.72 2.48
C ASP A 87 -4.51 7.20 1.68
N ILE A 88 -4.48 5.89 1.41
CA ILE A 88 -3.41 5.20 0.71
C ILE A 88 -3.31 5.69 -0.75
N HIS A 89 -4.38 6.22 -1.34
CA HIS A 89 -4.33 6.73 -2.71
C HIS A 89 -3.51 8.03 -2.82
N LYS A 90 -3.19 8.69 -1.69
CA LYS A 90 -2.23 9.80 -1.64
C LYS A 90 -0.79 9.33 -1.82
N SER A 91 -0.47 8.15 -1.31
CA SER A 91 0.84 7.51 -1.40
C SER A 91 0.66 6.09 -1.90
N ILE A 92 0.74 5.91 -3.22
CA ILE A 92 0.50 4.63 -3.92
C ILE A 92 1.68 3.65 -3.67
N GLU A 93 2.22 3.62 -2.46
CA GLU A 93 3.37 2.82 -2.03
C GLU A 93 2.97 1.67 -1.11
N PHE A 94 1.86 1.81 -0.38
CA PHE A 94 1.47 0.78 0.57
C PHE A 94 0.69 -0.34 -0.11
N ILE A 95 1.10 -1.57 0.19
CA ILE A 95 0.38 -2.80 -0.14
C ILE A 95 -0.10 -3.36 1.19
N VAL A 96 -1.35 -3.07 1.57
CA VAL A 96 -1.83 -3.30 2.95
C VAL A 96 -2.56 -4.64 3.09
N HIS A 97 -2.92 -5.32 1.98
CA HIS A 97 -3.53 -6.65 2.06
C HIS A 97 -2.62 -7.71 2.70
N LYS A 98 -1.30 -7.50 2.68
CA LYS A 98 -0.30 -8.37 3.32
C LYS A 98 -0.04 -8.03 4.79
N GLY A 99 -0.77 -7.05 5.31
CA GLY A 99 -0.56 -6.47 6.62
C GLY A 99 0.36 -5.25 6.60
N LEU A 100 0.27 -4.46 7.66
CA LEU A 100 0.95 -3.19 7.82
C LEU A 100 1.69 -3.16 9.16
N SER A 101 2.97 -2.79 9.13
CA SER A 101 3.77 -2.66 10.35
C SER A 101 3.74 -1.22 10.84
N VAL A 102 3.21 -1.02 12.04
CA VAL A 102 2.97 0.30 12.63
C VAL A 102 3.81 0.47 13.89
N GLU A 103 4.44 1.63 14.04
CA GLU A 103 5.22 2.01 15.23
C GLU A 103 4.83 3.42 15.70
N LEU A 104 4.49 3.55 16.99
CA LEU A 104 4.15 4.85 17.60
C LEU A 104 5.42 5.49 18.18
N GLN A 105 5.62 6.77 17.90
CA GLN A 105 6.73 7.58 18.41
C GLN A 105 6.18 8.81 19.14
N VAL A 106 6.76 9.15 20.29
CA VAL A 106 6.35 10.32 21.09
C VAL A 106 7.56 11.21 21.34
N CYS A 107 7.41 12.50 21.07
CA CYS A 107 8.50 13.47 21.10
C CYS A 107 8.11 14.75 21.84
N SER A 108 9.08 15.42 22.44
CA SER A 108 8.96 16.79 22.94
C SER A 108 9.92 17.67 22.15
N GLY A 109 9.36 18.50 21.25
CA GLY A 109 10.17 19.17 20.23
C GLY A 109 10.95 18.15 19.39
N SER A 110 12.27 18.30 19.31
CA SER A 110 13.14 17.36 18.56
C SER A 110 13.64 16.16 19.39
N GLU A 111 13.28 16.07 20.67
CA GLU A 111 13.70 14.98 21.55
C GLU A 111 12.72 13.81 21.50
N LEU A 112 13.24 12.61 21.20
CA LEU A 112 12.48 11.36 21.15
C LEU A 112 12.36 10.75 22.55
N LEU A 113 11.15 10.79 23.12
CA LEU A 113 10.86 10.33 24.47
C LEU A 113 10.49 8.84 24.50
N TYR A 114 9.79 8.36 23.48
CA TYR A 114 9.30 6.98 23.42
C TYR A 114 9.22 6.47 21.98
N ILE A 115 9.59 5.20 21.82
CA ILE A 115 9.37 4.40 20.61
C ILE A 115 8.61 3.14 21.02
N GLY A 116 7.45 2.95 20.43
CA GLY A 116 6.65 1.75 20.62
C GLY A 116 7.28 0.53 19.98
N LYS A 117 6.81 -0.66 20.36
CA LYS A 117 7.15 -1.86 19.62
C LYS A 117 6.49 -1.79 18.24
N GLN A 118 7.23 -2.06 17.18
CA GLN A 118 6.66 -2.28 15.86
C GLN A 118 5.72 -3.49 15.86
N LEU A 119 4.46 -3.30 15.46
CA LEU A 119 3.44 -4.33 15.41
C LEU A 119 2.85 -4.44 14.00
N THR A 120 2.66 -5.67 13.53
CA THR A 120 2.02 -5.93 12.24
C THR A 120 0.53 -6.19 12.43
N TYR A 121 -0.30 -5.42 11.72
CA TYR A 121 -1.75 -5.55 11.69
C TYR A 121 -2.19 -6.17 10.38
N MET A 122 -3.16 -7.09 10.43
CA MET A 122 -3.71 -7.76 9.24
C MET A 122 -5.10 -7.20 8.91
N PRO A 123 -5.52 -7.21 7.63
CA PRO A 123 -6.88 -6.90 7.24
C PRO A 123 -7.92 -7.78 7.93
N GLU A 124 -9.06 -7.21 8.27
CA GLU A 124 -10.22 -7.95 8.76
C GLU A 124 -10.76 -8.90 7.68
N GLY A 125 -11.33 -10.03 8.11
CA GLY A 125 -11.89 -11.06 7.25
C GLY A 125 -11.25 -12.41 7.48
N LYS A 126 -11.84 -13.45 6.90
CA LYS A 126 -11.32 -14.82 7.01
C LYS A 126 -9.96 -14.90 6.31
N ASN A 127 -8.95 -15.42 7.00
CA ASN A 127 -7.62 -15.59 6.39
C ASN A 127 -7.70 -16.44 5.11
N ASN A 128 -6.96 -16.06 4.07
CA ASN A 128 -6.94 -16.71 2.75
C ASN A 128 -8.28 -16.63 1.97
N SER A 129 -9.15 -15.69 2.31
CA SER A 129 -10.40 -15.43 1.55
C SER A 129 -10.26 -14.37 0.45
N ALA A 130 -9.18 -13.58 0.49
CA ALA A 130 -8.88 -12.59 -0.54
C ALA A 130 -8.66 -13.25 -1.91
N ALA A 131 -8.84 -12.48 -2.98
CA ALA A 131 -8.52 -12.92 -4.33
C ALA A 131 -7.03 -13.31 -4.43
N GLU A 132 -6.74 -14.42 -5.12
CA GLU A 132 -5.39 -14.94 -5.31
C GLU A 132 -4.97 -14.85 -6.79
N ASN A 133 -3.67 -15.01 -7.08
CA ASN A 133 -3.13 -15.07 -8.45
C ASN A 133 -3.53 -13.86 -9.32
N PHE A 134 -3.60 -12.67 -8.72
CA PHE A 134 -4.03 -11.46 -9.40
C PHE A 134 -3.00 -10.99 -10.43
N ALA A 135 -3.44 -10.86 -11.67
CA ALA A 135 -2.65 -10.33 -12.78
C ALA A 135 -3.51 -9.44 -13.69
N CYS A 136 -2.90 -8.45 -14.30
CA CYS A 136 -3.50 -7.63 -15.36
C CYS A 136 -2.58 -7.61 -16.58
N VAL A 137 -3.18 -7.63 -17.77
CA VAL A 137 -2.51 -7.46 -19.05
C VAL A 137 -3.17 -6.31 -19.79
N ILE A 138 -2.37 -5.37 -20.26
CA ILE A 138 -2.81 -4.29 -21.15
C ILE A 138 -2.51 -4.72 -22.58
N TYR A 139 -3.51 -4.68 -23.45
CA TYR A 139 -3.35 -4.96 -24.87
C TYR A 139 -4.17 -4.00 -25.72
N ASN A 140 -3.82 -3.89 -27.00
CA ASN A 140 -4.38 -2.91 -27.94
C ASN A 140 -4.30 -1.47 -27.40
N VAL A 141 -3.33 -1.15 -26.53
CA VAL A 141 -3.08 0.18 -25.91
C VAL A 141 -4.15 0.68 -24.94
N TYR A 142 -5.41 0.24 -25.05
CA TYR A 142 -6.53 0.78 -24.29
C TYR A 142 -7.40 -0.27 -23.58
N ILE A 143 -7.11 -1.56 -23.73
CA ILE A 143 -7.86 -2.61 -23.01
C ILE A 143 -6.97 -3.13 -21.89
N MET A 144 -7.48 -3.12 -20.65
CA MET A 144 -6.82 -3.79 -19.54
C MET A 144 -7.68 -4.95 -19.06
N ASN A 145 -7.13 -6.15 -19.12
CA ASN A 145 -7.80 -7.38 -18.71
C ASN A 145 -7.09 -7.92 -17.47
N CYS A 146 -7.83 -8.01 -16.38
CA CYS A 146 -7.37 -8.55 -15.11
C CYS A 146 -8.06 -9.87 -14.81
N SER A 147 -7.34 -10.78 -14.17
CA SER A 147 -7.85 -12.06 -13.70
C SER A 147 -7.31 -12.37 -12.31
N TRP A 148 -8.10 -13.14 -11.57
CA TRP A 148 -7.73 -13.69 -10.27
C TRP A 148 -8.44 -15.01 -10.05
N THR A 149 -7.98 -15.77 -9.05
CA THR A 149 -8.66 -16.95 -8.55
C THR A 149 -9.39 -16.62 -7.25
N VAL A 150 -10.48 -17.34 -6.99
CA VAL A 150 -11.19 -17.26 -5.70
C VAL A 150 -10.26 -17.68 -4.58
N GLY A 151 -10.27 -16.95 -3.46
CA GLY A 151 -9.46 -17.28 -2.29
C GLY A 151 -9.78 -18.66 -1.76
N LYS A 152 -8.76 -19.41 -1.32
CA LYS A 152 -8.90 -20.81 -0.89
C LYS A 152 -9.93 -21.00 0.23
N GLU A 153 -10.01 -20.02 1.12
CA GLU A 153 -10.91 -20.02 2.26
C GLU A 153 -12.11 -19.09 2.08
N ALA A 154 -12.29 -18.54 0.88
CA ALA A 154 -13.42 -17.68 0.59
C ALA A 154 -14.73 -18.50 0.64
N PRO A 155 -15.81 -17.92 1.19
CA PRO A 155 -17.11 -18.58 1.23
C PRO A 155 -17.67 -18.78 -0.18
N GLU A 156 -18.52 -19.79 -0.37
CA GLU A 156 -19.04 -20.17 -1.69
C GLU A 156 -19.83 -19.04 -2.37
N ASP A 157 -20.50 -18.18 -1.59
CA ASP A 157 -21.30 -17.05 -2.06
C ASP A 157 -20.47 -15.79 -2.33
N VAL A 158 -19.14 -15.84 -2.22
CA VAL A 158 -18.30 -14.65 -2.40
C VAL A 158 -18.50 -14.01 -3.77
N GLN A 159 -18.71 -12.69 -3.77
CA GLN A 159 -18.71 -11.85 -4.96
C GLN A 159 -17.55 -10.86 -4.85
N TYR A 160 -16.70 -10.82 -5.87
CA TYR A 160 -15.57 -9.91 -5.90
C TYR A 160 -15.89 -8.67 -6.73
N SER A 161 -15.39 -7.52 -6.30
CA SER A 161 -15.40 -6.28 -7.07
C SER A 161 -14.00 -5.73 -7.21
N LEU A 162 -13.72 -5.11 -8.35
CA LEU A 162 -12.41 -4.55 -8.65
C LEU A 162 -12.50 -3.05 -8.94
N VAL A 163 -11.64 -2.28 -8.29
CA VAL A 163 -11.49 -0.84 -8.48
C VAL A 163 -10.03 -0.49 -8.77
N LEU A 164 -9.81 0.36 -9.75
CA LEU A 164 -8.51 0.98 -10.02
C LEU A 164 -8.48 2.39 -9.46
N TRP A 165 -7.36 2.80 -8.88
CA TRP A 165 -7.11 4.17 -8.47
C TRP A 165 -5.85 4.72 -9.14
N GLN A 166 -5.95 5.93 -9.67
CA GLN A 166 -4.82 6.67 -10.19
C GLN A 166 -5.06 8.17 -10.05
N LYS A 167 -4.07 8.91 -9.52
CA LYS A 167 -4.13 10.38 -9.36
C LYS A 167 -5.43 10.83 -8.68
N LYS A 168 -5.86 10.12 -7.62
CA LYS A 168 -7.10 10.34 -6.85
C LYS A 168 -8.40 10.14 -7.63
N LYS A 169 -8.36 9.55 -8.83
CA LYS A 169 -9.53 9.11 -9.57
C LYS A 169 -9.66 7.61 -9.42
N ASN A 170 -10.88 7.12 -9.30
CA ASN A 170 -11.18 5.70 -9.35
C ASN A 170 -11.93 5.33 -10.63
N ILE A 171 -11.81 4.05 -11.00
CA ILE A 171 -12.54 3.44 -12.10
C ILE A 171 -12.98 2.06 -11.62
N ASP A 172 -14.29 1.89 -11.46
CA ASP A 172 -14.88 0.59 -11.20
C ASP A 172 -14.76 -0.31 -12.42
N CYS A 173 -14.68 -1.62 -12.18
CA CYS A 173 -14.72 -2.60 -13.25
C CYS A 173 -15.96 -2.42 -14.14
N GLN A 174 -15.74 -2.37 -15.45
CA GLN A 174 -16.79 -2.16 -16.45
C GLN A 174 -17.44 -3.48 -16.90
N GLN A 175 -16.64 -4.54 -17.04
CA GLN A 175 -17.08 -5.84 -17.54
C GLN A 175 -16.44 -6.97 -16.75
N TYR A 176 -17.22 -7.61 -15.88
CA TYR A 176 -16.74 -8.75 -15.11
C TYR A 176 -16.71 -10.03 -15.94
N ARG A 177 -15.73 -10.88 -15.65
CA ARG A 177 -15.70 -12.28 -16.06
C ARG A 177 -16.07 -13.13 -14.86
N CYS A 178 -16.99 -14.06 -15.05
CA CYS A 178 -17.44 -14.97 -13.99
C CYS A 178 -16.98 -16.41 -14.25
N ASP A 179 -16.79 -17.16 -13.17
CA ASP A 179 -16.60 -18.60 -13.25
C ASP A 179 -17.94 -19.35 -13.44
N SER A 180 -17.89 -20.69 -13.43
CA SER A 180 -19.08 -21.54 -13.58
C SER A 180 -20.11 -21.40 -12.45
N PHE A 181 -19.72 -20.81 -11.31
CA PHE A 181 -20.58 -20.56 -10.16
C PHE A 181 -21.09 -19.11 -10.12
N GLY A 182 -20.78 -18.31 -11.15
CA GLY A 182 -21.20 -16.91 -11.26
C GLY A 182 -20.36 -15.93 -10.46
N ARG A 183 -19.26 -16.35 -9.83
CA ARG A 183 -18.38 -15.49 -9.03
C ARG A 183 -17.46 -14.68 -9.93
N GLN A 184 -17.26 -13.39 -9.65
CA GLN A 184 -16.35 -12.55 -10.43
C GLN A 184 -14.89 -12.99 -10.22
N VAL A 185 -14.23 -13.40 -11.30
CA VAL A 185 -12.84 -13.88 -11.34
C VAL A 185 -11.97 -13.11 -12.35
N GLY A 186 -12.52 -12.04 -12.91
CA GLY A 186 -11.80 -11.17 -13.82
C GLY A 186 -12.55 -9.90 -14.14
N CYS A 187 -11.84 -8.94 -14.72
CA CYS A 187 -12.37 -7.67 -15.15
C CYS A 187 -11.75 -7.24 -16.47
N VAL A 188 -12.55 -6.67 -17.36
CA VAL A 188 -12.08 -5.95 -18.54
C VAL A 188 -12.44 -4.47 -18.39
N PHE A 189 -11.41 -3.63 -18.49
CA PHE A 189 -11.54 -2.18 -18.63
C PHE A 189 -11.37 -1.80 -20.09
N ASN A 190 -12.39 -1.17 -20.65
CA ASN A 190 -12.33 -0.56 -21.98
C ASN A 190 -11.95 0.91 -21.81
N HIS A 191 -10.78 1.27 -22.33
CA HIS A 191 -10.21 2.61 -22.26
C HIS A 191 -10.19 3.19 -20.83
N PRO A 192 -9.48 2.57 -19.87
CA PRO A 192 -9.42 3.08 -18.49
C PRO A 192 -8.69 4.43 -18.38
N ASN A 193 -8.31 5.09 -19.49
CA ASN A 193 -7.61 6.38 -19.51
C ASN A 193 -6.43 6.45 -18.53
N ILE A 194 -5.72 5.33 -18.39
CA ILE A 194 -4.57 5.22 -17.51
C ILE A 194 -3.47 6.15 -18.02
N ASN A 195 -3.01 7.01 -17.13
CA ASN A 195 -1.83 7.82 -17.33
C ASN A 195 -0.60 6.95 -17.15
N TYR A 196 -0.03 6.51 -18.27
CA TYR A 196 1.22 5.77 -18.28
C TYR A 196 2.36 6.57 -17.65
N GLY A 197 3.29 5.89 -16.99
CA GLY A 197 4.36 6.52 -16.21
C GLY A 197 3.89 7.07 -14.86
N SER A 198 2.71 6.66 -14.39
CA SER A 198 2.20 6.96 -13.03
C SER A 198 1.69 5.67 -12.40
N LYS A 199 1.88 5.50 -11.08
CA LYS A 199 1.35 4.34 -10.32
C LYS A 199 -0.15 4.18 -10.56
N VAL A 200 -0.58 2.93 -10.68
CA VAL A 200 -1.98 2.53 -10.59
C VAL A 200 -2.11 1.62 -9.38
N TYR A 201 -2.99 1.97 -8.47
CA TYR A 201 -3.37 1.11 -7.36
C TYR A 201 -4.58 0.29 -7.76
N VAL A 202 -4.59 -0.99 -7.40
CA VAL A 202 -5.70 -1.89 -7.69
C VAL A 202 -6.21 -2.46 -6.38
N GLU A 203 -7.52 -2.48 -6.22
CA GLU A 203 -8.20 -3.06 -5.08
C GLU A 203 -9.18 -4.11 -5.57
N VAL A 204 -9.12 -5.31 -4.99
CA VAL A 204 -10.13 -6.36 -5.16
C VAL A 204 -10.78 -6.60 -3.81
N ARG A 205 -12.09 -6.35 -3.72
CA ARG A 205 -12.88 -6.50 -2.49
C ARG A 205 -13.78 -7.71 -2.62
N GLY A 206 -13.97 -8.46 -1.55
CA GLY A 206 -14.92 -9.57 -1.50
C GLY A 206 -16.11 -9.25 -0.60
N LEU A 207 -17.30 -9.64 -1.02
CA LEU A 207 -18.52 -9.57 -0.23
C LEU A 207 -19.16 -10.96 -0.13
N SER A 208 -19.63 -11.31 1.06
CA SER A 208 -20.36 -12.54 1.36
C SER A 208 -21.30 -12.28 2.53
N ASN A 209 -22.44 -12.97 2.54
CA ASN A 209 -23.38 -12.92 3.66
C ASN A 209 -22.99 -13.86 4.80
N GLN A 210 -22.06 -14.79 4.57
CA GLN A 210 -21.64 -15.78 5.54
C GLN A 210 -20.50 -15.27 6.43
N THR A 211 -19.46 -14.73 5.82
CA THR A 211 -18.24 -14.29 6.52
C THR A 211 -17.59 -13.11 5.83
N SER A 212 -17.00 -12.19 6.60
CA SER A 212 -16.16 -11.12 6.06
C SER A 212 -14.99 -11.69 5.25
N VAL A 213 -14.70 -11.07 4.12
CA VAL A 213 -13.66 -11.48 3.17
C VAL A 213 -12.54 -10.45 3.18
N GLN A 214 -11.29 -10.91 3.26
CA GLN A 214 -10.12 -10.03 3.16
C GLN A 214 -10.04 -9.44 1.75
N PHE A 215 -9.63 -8.17 1.65
CA PHE A 215 -9.37 -7.55 0.36
C PHE A 215 -7.96 -7.89 -0.13
N PHE A 216 -7.73 -7.69 -1.43
CA PHE A 216 -6.41 -7.75 -2.06
C PHE A 216 -6.08 -6.39 -2.66
N ASP A 217 -4.82 -5.99 -2.61
CA ASP A 217 -4.34 -4.79 -3.28
C ASP A 217 -3.00 -5.00 -4.00
N LYS A 218 -2.74 -4.19 -5.03
CA LYS A 218 -1.47 -4.21 -5.75
C LYS A 218 -1.21 -2.88 -6.44
N VAL A 219 0.05 -2.50 -6.47
CA VAL A 219 0.54 -1.35 -7.24
C VAL A 219 1.11 -1.84 -8.57
N TYR A 220 0.68 -1.23 -9.67
CA TYR A 220 1.28 -1.37 -10.99
C TYR A 220 1.96 -0.06 -11.41
N TRP A 221 3.04 -0.20 -12.17
CA TRP A 221 3.71 0.93 -12.83
C TRP A 221 3.60 0.73 -14.35
N PRO A 222 2.45 1.07 -14.97
CA PRO A 222 2.28 0.90 -16.41
C PRO A 222 3.20 1.87 -17.14
N ILE A 223 4.21 1.34 -17.83
CA ILE A 223 5.09 2.11 -18.71
C ILE A 223 4.46 2.06 -20.11
N LYS A 224 4.32 3.23 -20.76
CA LYS A 224 3.95 3.27 -22.17
C LYS A 224 5.20 2.86 -22.90
N ASP A 225 5.28 1.62 -23.34
CA ASP A 225 6.46 1.26 -24.10
C ASP A 225 6.43 2.00 -25.44
N GLY A 226 7.55 2.66 -25.72
CA GLY A 226 7.77 3.36 -26.99
C GLY A 226 8.27 2.42 -28.08
N LYS A 227 8.51 1.14 -27.75
CA LYS A 227 8.89 0.06 -28.67
C LYS A 227 8.34 -1.27 -28.15
N ASP A 228 8.06 -2.20 -29.06
CA ASP A 228 7.53 -3.54 -28.81
C ASP A 228 8.48 -4.47 -28.02
N ASP A 229 8.87 -4.13 -26.79
CA ASP A 229 9.68 -5.01 -25.95
C ASP A 229 8.80 -5.70 -24.88
N LEU A 230 8.50 -6.97 -25.11
CA LEU A 230 7.84 -7.85 -24.14
C LEU A 230 8.78 -8.12 -22.95
N GLU A 231 8.54 -7.49 -21.81
CA GLU A 231 9.29 -7.75 -20.57
C GLU A 231 8.67 -8.93 -19.77
N ILE A 232 9.35 -10.08 -19.73
CA ILE A 232 8.96 -11.25 -18.94
C ILE A 232 9.81 -11.30 -17.66
N LYS A 233 9.18 -11.30 -16.47
CA LYS A 233 9.85 -11.43 -15.16
C LYS A 233 9.47 -12.73 -14.47
N TRP A 234 10.44 -13.39 -13.83
CA TRP A 234 10.23 -14.56 -12.99
C TRP A 234 11.07 -14.49 -11.72
N GLU A 235 10.61 -15.15 -10.66
CA GLU A 235 11.33 -15.27 -9.38
C GLU A 235 12.14 -16.57 -9.33
N LYS A 236 13.27 -16.55 -8.62
CA LYS A 236 14.11 -17.74 -8.42
C LYS A 236 13.33 -18.78 -7.60
N PRO A 237 13.26 -20.06 -8.01
CA PRO A 237 12.62 -21.10 -7.21
C PRO A 237 13.31 -21.29 -5.87
N GLU A 238 12.54 -21.45 -4.79
CA GLU A 238 13.06 -21.86 -3.49
C GLU A 238 13.32 -23.38 -3.50
N ILE A 239 14.59 -23.79 -3.46
CA ILE A 239 15.00 -25.20 -3.39
C ILE A 239 15.93 -25.38 -2.18
N GLN A 240 15.77 -26.49 -1.45
CA GLN A 240 16.59 -26.89 -0.29
C GLN A 240 18.01 -27.35 -0.65
N SER A 241 18.58 -26.89 -1.77
CA SER A 241 19.93 -27.27 -2.23
C SER A 241 20.91 -26.11 -2.16
N GLU A 242 22.21 -26.45 -2.26
CA GLU A 242 23.35 -25.59 -1.96
C GLU A 242 23.31 -24.16 -2.53
N PRO A 243 23.94 -23.19 -1.83
CA PRO A 243 23.83 -21.75 -2.08
C PRO A 243 24.14 -21.30 -3.52
N ASP A 244 24.96 -22.08 -4.24
CA ASP A 244 25.56 -21.70 -5.53
C ASP A 244 24.98 -22.44 -6.74
N SER A 245 23.80 -23.06 -6.60
CA SER A 245 23.14 -23.72 -7.73
C SER A 245 22.69 -22.69 -8.79
N CYS A 246 23.35 -22.72 -9.96
CA CYS A 246 22.96 -21.96 -11.14
C CYS A 246 21.69 -22.53 -11.76
N PHE A 247 20.73 -21.67 -12.09
CA PHE A 247 19.48 -22.06 -12.75
C PHE A 247 19.55 -21.72 -14.23
N MET A 248 19.27 -22.71 -15.08
CA MET A 248 19.01 -22.48 -16.49
C MET A 248 17.50 -22.44 -16.72
N TYR A 249 17.03 -21.35 -17.30
CA TYR A 249 15.65 -21.19 -17.71
C TYR A 249 15.54 -21.44 -19.22
N ASN A 250 14.53 -22.20 -19.63
CA ASN A 250 14.20 -22.36 -21.03
C ASN A 250 12.84 -21.70 -21.28
N ILE A 251 12.81 -20.70 -22.15
CA ILE A 251 11.62 -19.89 -22.43
C ILE A 251 11.17 -20.22 -23.86
N ASN A 252 9.95 -20.73 -23.99
CA ASN A 252 9.36 -21.02 -25.29
C ASN A 252 8.18 -20.08 -25.53
N ILE A 253 8.33 -19.17 -26.49
CA ILE A 253 7.31 -18.19 -26.89
C ILE A 253 6.73 -18.65 -28.22
N ASN A 254 5.49 -19.14 -28.21
CA ASN A 254 4.77 -19.54 -29.41
C ASN A 254 3.70 -18.51 -29.75
N ASN A 255 3.78 -17.92 -30.95
CA ASN A 255 2.67 -17.17 -31.51
C ASN A 255 1.59 -18.15 -31.97
N LYS A 256 0.39 -18.07 -31.39
CA LYS A 256 -0.79 -18.63 -32.05
C LYS A 256 -1.24 -17.64 -33.11
N GLU A 257 -0.97 -17.95 -34.37
CA GLU A 257 -1.67 -17.31 -35.48
C GLU A 257 -3.16 -17.62 -35.30
N VAL A 258 -3.96 -16.58 -35.06
CA VAL A 258 -5.41 -16.68 -35.11
C VAL A 258 -5.80 -16.58 -36.58
N MET A 259 -6.09 -17.72 -37.19
CA MET A 259 -6.78 -17.79 -38.49
C MET A 259 -8.23 -17.35 -38.34
#